data_AF-A0A0F9L6S1-F1
#
_entry.id   AF-A0A0F9L6S1-F1
#
_cell.length_a   1.000
_cell.length_b   1.000
_cell.length_c   1.000
_cell.angle_alpha   90.00
_cell.angle_beta   90.00
_cell.angle_gamma   90.00
#
_symmetry.space_group_name_H-M   'P 1'
#
loop_
_entity.id
_entity.type
_entity.pdbx_description
1 polymer ?
#
loop_
_entity_poly.entity_id
_entity_poly.type
_entity_poly.pdbx_seq_one_letter_code
_entity_poly.pdbx_strand_id
1 'polypeptide(L)'
;MTEQEASRIVWEDLHFCGCGDPASALAWVVGALKLIEAKDVLHNQSPQCDQDELDAAWIAIDVHFMTEQHGGSWGLWDWLDGAGLIEHGTSISCSWVDFDRGEGFLEVMRDKDPAEFLKLRWDDEGESV
;
A
#
# COMPACT_ATOMS: atom_id res chain seq x y z
N MET A 1 15.94 1.34 -8.57
CA MET A 1 14.78 0.96 -9.38
C MET A 1 14.58 1.96 -10.52
N THR A 2 14.20 1.49 -11.70
CA THR A 2 13.95 2.30 -12.90
C THR A 2 12.51 2.83 -12.92
N GLU A 3 12.24 3.85 -13.75
CA GLU A 3 10.89 4.39 -13.91
C GLU A 3 9.90 3.38 -14.50
N GLN A 4 10.36 2.49 -15.39
CA GLN A 4 9.56 1.39 -15.93
C GLN A 4 9.21 0.35 -14.85
N GLU A 5 10.15 0.00 -13.97
CA GLU A 5 9.88 -0.90 -12.84
C GLU A 5 8.85 -0.28 -11.88
N ALA A 6 8.99 1.01 -11.56
CA ALA A 6 8.03 1.74 -10.73
C ALA A 6 6.63 1.83 -11.37
N SER A 7 6.58 2.06 -12.69
CA SER A 7 5.32 2.08 -13.45
C SER A 7 4.61 0.72 -13.40
N ARG A 8 5.34 -0.36 -13.70
CA ARG A 8 4.80 -1.72 -13.65
C ARG A 8 4.23 -2.07 -12.28
N ILE A 9 4.95 -1.73 -11.22
CA ILE A 9 4.54 -1.99 -9.84
C ILE A 9 3.20 -1.30 -9.51
N VAL A 10 2.99 -0.06 -9.96
CA VAL A 10 1.75 0.67 -9.67
C VAL A 10 0.59 0.25 -10.58
N TRP A 11 0.83 0.12 -11.88
CA TRP A 11 -0.25 -0.07 -12.86
C TRP A 11 -0.62 -1.54 -13.04
N GLU A 12 0.38 -2.43 -13.05
CA GLU A 12 0.17 -3.85 -13.30
C GLU A 12 0.03 -4.62 -12.01
N ASP A 13 1.02 -4.54 -11.11
CA ASP A 13 1.05 -5.35 -9.88
C ASP A 13 -0.06 -4.94 -8.91
N LEU A 14 -0.34 -3.63 -8.80
CA LEU A 14 -1.44 -3.11 -7.99
C LEU A 14 -2.78 -3.05 -8.74
N HIS A 15 -2.82 -3.35 -10.03
CA HIS A 15 -4.03 -3.20 -10.84
C HIS A 15 -4.67 -1.79 -10.75
N PHE A 16 -3.87 -0.73 -10.60
CA PHE A 16 -4.39 0.61 -10.41
C PHE A 16 -5.01 1.17 -11.70
N CYS A 17 -6.29 1.57 -11.70
CA CYS A 17 -6.95 2.08 -12.92
C CYS A 17 -6.58 3.53 -13.27
N GLY A 18 -6.10 4.34 -12.30
CA GLY A 18 -5.82 5.76 -12.49
C GLY A 18 -7.05 6.66 -12.71
N CYS A 19 -8.24 6.12 -12.49
CA CYS A 19 -9.52 6.76 -12.74
C CYS A 19 -10.02 7.54 -11.52
N GLY A 20 -10.79 8.61 -11.73
CA GLY A 20 -11.34 9.45 -10.65
C GLY A 20 -10.32 10.43 -10.09
N ASP A 21 -10.02 10.35 -8.79
CA ASP A 21 -8.95 11.10 -8.11
C ASP A 21 -7.78 10.16 -7.76
N PRO A 22 -6.91 9.87 -8.74
CA PRO A 22 -5.85 8.90 -8.56
C PRO A 22 -4.78 9.35 -7.57
N ALA A 23 -4.54 10.65 -7.44
CA ALA A 23 -3.54 11.16 -6.50
C ALA A 23 -3.95 10.86 -5.05
N SER A 24 -5.21 11.12 -4.70
CA SER A 24 -5.77 10.78 -3.39
C SER A 24 -5.80 9.27 -3.15
N ALA A 25 -6.17 8.48 -4.17
CA ALA A 25 -6.17 7.02 -4.04
C ALA A 25 -4.77 6.44 -3.79
N LEU A 26 -3.74 6.93 -4.50
CA LEU A 26 -2.36 6.53 -4.27
C LEU A 26 -1.85 6.97 -2.90
N ALA A 27 -2.14 8.21 -2.47
CA ALA A 27 -1.78 8.67 -1.13
C ALA A 27 -2.39 7.78 -0.04
N TRP A 28 -3.61 7.31 -0.26
CA TRP A 28 -4.30 6.40 0.65
C TRP A 28 -3.66 5.02 0.72
N VAL A 29 -3.32 4.44 -0.43
CA VAL A 29 -2.57 3.16 -0.52
C VAL A 29 -1.22 3.28 0.20
N VAL A 30 -0.47 4.36 -0.02
CA VAL A 30 0.82 4.59 0.65
C VAL A 30 0.66 4.66 2.17
N GLY A 31 -0.37 5.36 2.64
CA GLY A 31 -0.70 5.41 4.06
C GLY A 31 -0.91 4.01 4.65
N ALA A 32 -1.68 3.17 3.97
CA ALA A 32 -1.93 1.79 4.39
C ALA A 32 -0.66 0.94 4.43
N LEU A 33 0.14 0.99 3.37
CA LEU A 33 1.36 0.19 3.27
C LEU A 33 2.39 0.58 4.33
N LYS A 34 2.56 1.88 4.63
CA LYS A 34 3.43 2.34 5.73
C LYS A 34 2.99 1.79 7.09
N LEU A 35 1.68 1.66 7.30
CA LEU A 35 1.13 1.12 8.55
C LEU A 35 1.33 -0.39 8.65
N ILE A 36 1.20 -1.12 7.53
CA ILE A 36 1.52 -2.55 7.44
C ILE A 36 3.02 -2.80 7.70
N GLU A 37 3.90 -1.99 7.12
CA GLU A 37 5.35 -2.05 7.38
C GLU A 37 5.68 -1.77 8.85
N ALA A 38 5.09 -0.72 9.45
CA ALA A 38 5.28 -0.42 10.86
C ALA A 38 4.84 -1.58 11.76
N LYS A 39 3.73 -2.23 11.42
CA LYS A 39 3.26 -3.45 12.09
C LYS A 39 4.26 -4.60 11.91
N ASP A 40 4.73 -4.86 10.69
CA ASP A 40 5.67 -5.95 10.42
C ASP A 40 6.99 -5.77 11.19
N VAL A 41 7.50 -4.54 11.26
CA VAL A 41 8.66 -4.18 12.07
C VAL A 41 8.41 -4.44 13.56
N LEU A 42 7.27 -3.98 14.10
CA LEU A 42 6.92 -4.22 15.51
C LEU A 42 6.81 -5.72 15.82
N HIS A 43 6.17 -6.49 14.94
CA HIS A 43 5.92 -7.91 15.15
C HIS A 43 7.16 -8.79 14.94
N ASN A 44 7.94 -8.54 13.88
CA ASN A 44 9.04 -9.42 13.46
C ASN A 44 10.42 -8.95 13.98
N GLN A 45 10.62 -7.65 14.19
CA GLN A 45 11.93 -7.09 14.57
C GLN A 45 12.04 -6.73 16.05
N SER A 46 10.93 -6.76 16.80
CA SER A 46 10.91 -6.59 18.26
C SER A 46 10.50 -7.90 18.96
N PRO A 47 11.46 -8.74 19.38
CA PRO A 47 11.18 -9.99 20.11
C PRO A 47 10.49 -9.77 21.47
N GLN A 48 10.32 -8.52 21.89
CA GLN A 48 9.67 -8.11 23.14
C GLN A 48 8.47 -7.18 22.90
N CYS A 49 7.96 -7.06 21.68
CA CYS A 49 6.79 -6.21 21.45
C CYS A 49 5.62 -6.72 22.29
N ASP A 50 5.09 -5.86 23.16
CA ASP A 50 3.92 -6.18 23.97
C ASP A 50 2.72 -6.32 23.03
N GLN A 51 1.93 -7.38 23.21
CA GLN A 51 0.73 -7.60 22.40
C GLN A 51 -0.25 -6.45 22.57
N ASP A 52 -0.30 -5.83 23.75
CA ASP A 52 -1.16 -4.68 24.03
C ASP A 52 -0.72 -3.43 23.24
N GLU A 53 0.59 -3.26 22.98
CA GLU A 53 1.11 -2.17 22.15
C GLU A 53 0.79 -2.39 20.67
N LEU A 54 0.87 -3.63 20.20
CA LEU A 54 0.45 -4.02 18.85
C LEU A 54 -1.05 -3.78 18.64
N ASP A 55 -1.88 -4.20 19.59
CA ASP A 55 -3.33 -4.04 19.52
C ASP A 55 -3.74 -2.55 19.59
N ALA A 56 -3.03 -1.74 20.38
CA ALA A 56 -3.25 -0.29 20.40
C ALA A 56 -2.86 0.39 19.09
N ALA A 57 -1.74 -0.01 18.47
CA ALA A 57 -1.35 0.46 17.15
C ALA A 57 -2.39 0.07 16.09
N TRP A 58 -2.92 -1.15 16.17
CA TRP A 58 -4.00 -1.65 15.32
C TRP A 58 -5.28 -0.82 15.41
N ILE A 59 -5.72 -0.52 16.63
CA ILE A 59 -6.90 0.32 16.85
C ILE A 59 -6.65 1.72 16.30
N ALA A 60 -5.46 2.29 16.48
CA ALA A 60 -5.13 3.61 15.93
C ALA A 60 -5.17 3.61 14.39
N ILE A 61 -4.67 2.55 13.74
CA ILE A 61 -4.72 2.36 12.29
C ILE A 61 -6.18 2.26 11.83
N ASP A 62 -6.95 1.34 12.41
CA ASP A 62 -8.33 1.09 12.01
C ASP A 62 -9.22 2.33 12.28
N VAL A 63 -9.01 3.03 13.41
CA VAL A 63 -9.67 4.31 13.70
C VAL A 63 -9.28 5.38 12.68
N HIS A 64 -8.01 5.53 12.31
CA HIS A 64 -7.60 6.49 11.28
C HIS A 64 -8.31 6.20 9.95
N PHE A 65 -8.35 4.94 9.50
CA PHE A 65 -9.05 4.55 8.28
C PHE A 65 -10.57 4.67 8.36
N MET A 66 -11.18 4.33 9.50
CA MET A 66 -12.64 4.34 9.64
C MET A 66 -13.21 5.74 9.91
N THR A 67 -12.48 6.60 10.63
CA THR A 67 -12.97 7.93 11.02
C THR A 67 -12.66 9.02 9.99
N GLU A 68 -11.52 8.94 9.29
CA GLU A 68 -11.16 9.97 8.30
C GLU A 68 -11.65 9.64 6.88
N GLN A 69 -11.92 8.37 6.55
CA GLN A 69 -12.15 7.91 5.17
C GLN A 69 -13.44 7.09 4.95
N HIS A 70 -14.43 7.18 5.86
CA HIS A 70 -15.81 6.67 5.70
C HIS A 70 -15.94 5.27 5.05
N GLY A 71 -15.51 4.21 5.75
CA GLY A 71 -15.90 2.83 5.42
C GLY A 71 -15.22 2.19 4.20
N GLY A 72 -14.27 2.86 3.56
CA GLY A 72 -13.50 2.33 2.44
C GLY A 72 -12.39 1.33 2.81
N SER A 73 -12.06 1.20 4.11
CA SER A 73 -10.92 0.40 4.58
C SER A 73 -10.95 -1.05 4.12
N TRP A 74 -12.12 -1.70 4.20
CA TRP A 74 -12.31 -3.07 3.72
C TRP A 74 -12.05 -3.22 2.22
N GLY A 75 -12.51 -2.25 1.41
CA GLY A 75 -12.25 -2.26 -0.03
C GLY A 75 -10.77 -2.09 -0.36
N LEU A 76 -10.04 -1.31 0.45
CA LEU A 76 -8.59 -1.19 0.32
C LEU A 76 -7.88 -2.50 0.70
N TRP A 77 -8.28 -3.16 1.79
CA TRP A 77 -7.70 -4.44 2.19
C TRP A 77 -7.94 -5.54 1.17
N ASP A 78 -9.18 -5.69 0.69
CA ASP A 78 -9.51 -6.64 -0.37
C ASP A 78 -8.74 -6.37 -1.68
N TRP A 79 -8.51 -5.09 -1.99
CA TRP A 79 -7.74 -4.72 -3.17
C TRP A 79 -6.25 -5.09 -3.02
N LEU A 80 -5.64 -4.79 -1.87
CA LEU A 80 -4.23 -5.14 -1.61
C LEU A 80 -4.01 -6.65 -1.48
N ASP A 81 -4.97 -7.38 -0.93
CA ASP A 81 -4.98 -8.86 -0.90
C ASP A 81 -5.15 -9.44 -2.31
N GLY A 82 -6.06 -8.88 -3.11
CA GLY A 82 -6.24 -9.23 -4.51
C GLY A 82 -5.00 -8.97 -5.39
N ALA A 83 -4.20 -7.96 -5.05
CA ALA A 83 -2.89 -7.68 -5.66
C ALA A 83 -1.76 -8.62 -5.17
N GLY A 84 -2.04 -9.44 -4.15
CA GLY A 84 -1.08 -10.33 -3.52
C GLY A 84 0.03 -9.59 -2.77
N LEU A 85 -0.24 -8.39 -2.27
CA LEU A 85 0.69 -7.62 -1.44
C LEU A 85 0.56 -7.98 0.03
N ILE A 86 -0.68 -8.12 0.50
CA ILE A 86 -0.98 -8.48 1.88
C ILE A 86 -1.80 -9.76 1.96
N GLU A 87 -1.71 -10.49 3.07
CA GLU A 87 -2.68 -11.53 3.36
C GLU A 87 -3.87 -10.95 4.12
N HIS A 88 -5.07 -11.34 3.68
CA HIS A 88 -6.30 -11.11 4.42
C HIS A 88 -6.79 -12.41 5.11
N GLY A 89 -5.88 -13.12 5.81
CA GLY A 89 -6.23 -14.34 6.52
C GLY A 89 -5.38 -14.57 7.76
N THR A 90 -6.04 -14.81 8.90
CA THR A 90 -5.51 -15.18 10.25
C THR A 90 -5.44 -14.04 11.27
N SER A 91 -5.00 -14.35 12.50
CA SER A 91 -4.99 -13.47 13.69
C SER A 91 -4.11 -12.23 13.58
N ILE A 92 -3.39 -12.07 12.47
CA ILE A 92 -2.50 -10.96 12.15
C ILE A 92 -2.93 -10.39 10.79
N SER A 93 -4.20 -10.01 10.62
CA SER A 93 -4.74 -9.44 9.37
C SER A 93 -3.80 -8.41 8.72
N CYS A 94 -3.68 -8.35 7.40
CA CYS A 94 -2.84 -7.38 6.68
C CYS A 94 -1.32 -7.51 6.99
N SER A 95 -0.77 -8.73 6.94
CA SER A 95 0.69 -8.98 6.89
C SER A 95 1.17 -8.89 5.45
N TRP A 96 2.45 -8.63 5.20
CA TRP A 96 3.03 -8.83 3.86
C TRP A 96 2.95 -10.30 3.45
N VAL A 97 2.44 -10.59 2.24
CA VAL A 97 2.60 -11.93 1.62
C VAL A 97 4.05 -12.12 1.19
N ASP A 98 4.60 -11.06 0.59
CA ASP A 98 5.97 -10.97 0.12
C ASP A 98 6.55 -9.63 0.61
N PHE A 99 7.44 -9.70 1.59
CA PHE A 99 8.04 -8.54 2.23
C PHE A 99 8.86 -7.71 1.24
N ASP A 100 9.65 -8.35 0.38
CA ASP A 100 10.51 -7.66 -0.59
C ASP A 100 9.65 -6.90 -1.62
N ARG A 101 8.52 -7.49 -2.02
CA ARG A 101 7.56 -6.84 -2.92
C ARG A 101 6.85 -5.65 -2.25
N GLY A 102 6.49 -5.80 -0.97
CA GLY A 102 5.90 -4.73 -0.15
C GLY A 102 6.84 -3.55 0.04
N GLU A 103 8.10 -3.81 0.41
CA GLU A 103 9.15 -2.79 0.52
C GLU A 103 9.43 -2.11 -0.82
N GLY A 104 9.53 -2.88 -1.91
CA GLY A 104 9.73 -2.31 -3.24
C GLY A 104 8.61 -1.35 -3.61
N PHE A 105 7.35 -1.71 -3.32
CA PHE A 105 6.21 -0.82 -3.54
C PHE A 105 6.28 0.46 -2.69
N LEU A 106 6.62 0.31 -1.41
CA LEU A 106 6.82 1.44 -0.49
C LEU A 106 7.94 2.37 -0.94
N GLU A 107 9.07 1.81 -1.40
CA GLU A 107 10.20 2.57 -1.93
C GLU A 107 9.78 3.37 -3.16
N VAL A 108 9.10 2.73 -4.12
CA VAL A 108 8.53 3.39 -5.30
C VAL A 108 7.73 4.62 -4.86
N MET A 109 6.78 4.42 -3.95
CA MET A 109 5.79 5.43 -3.63
C MET A 109 6.22 6.47 -2.60
N ARG A 110 7.24 6.20 -1.77
CA ARG A 110 7.79 7.16 -0.81
C ARG A 110 8.54 8.29 -1.50
N ASP A 111 9.23 7.97 -2.58
CA ASP A 111 10.17 8.87 -3.25
C ASP A 111 9.54 9.68 -4.40
N LYS A 112 8.27 9.43 -4.71
CA LYS A 112 7.57 10.04 -5.84
C LYS A 112 6.25 10.67 -5.38
N ASP A 113 5.97 11.87 -5.90
CA ASP A 113 4.66 12.48 -5.72
C ASP A 113 3.60 11.61 -6.45
N PRO A 114 2.43 11.30 -5.85
CA PRO A 114 1.31 10.66 -6.54
C PRO A 114 1.01 11.22 -7.94
N ALA A 115 1.21 12.52 -8.16
CA ALA A 115 1.03 13.17 -9.46
C ALA A 115 2.12 12.81 -10.50
N GLU A 116 3.30 12.37 -10.07
CA GLU A 116 4.38 11.92 -10.94
C GLU A 116 4.13 10.50 -11.45
N PHE A 117 3.48 9.63 -10.67
CA PHE A 117 3.08 8.29 -11.11
C PHE A 117 2.13 8.29 -12.28
N LEU A 118 1.25 9.29 -12.30
CA LEU A 118 0.30 9.43 -13.39
C LEU A 118 1.03 9.59 -14.72
N LYS A 119 2.15 10.30 -14.75
CA LYS A 119 2.93 10.53 -15.97
C LYS A 119 3.60 9.25 -16.48
N LEU A 120 4.02 8.37 -15.57
CA LEU A 120 4.70 7.10 -15.89
C LEU A 120 3.85 6.12 -16.70
N ARG A 121 2.51 6.24 -16.65
CA ARG A 121 1.61 5.40 -17.46
C ARG A 121 1.65 5.76 -18.95
N TRP A 122 1.88 7.03 -19.25
CA TRP A 122 1.70 7.59 -20.59
C TRP A 122 2.99 7.66 -21.40
N ASP A 123 4.15 7.36 -20.80
CA ASP A 123 5.43 7.38 -21.51
C ASP A 123 5.78 6.06 -22.23
N ASP A 124 4.99 4.99 -22.05
CA ASP A 124 5.11 3.74 -22.83
C ASP A 124 4.24 3.72 -24.11
N GLU A 125 3.31 4.68 -24.28
CA GLU A 125 2.62 4.89 -25.56
C GLU A 125 3.42 5.86 -26.43
N GLY A 126 4.54 5.36 -26.94
CA GLY A 126 5.13 5.84 -28.17
C GLY A 126 4.24 5.57 -29.39
N GLU A 127 2.97 5.98 -29.36
CA GLU A 127 2.15 6.17 -30.55
C GLU A 127 1.34 7.47 -30.42
N SER A 128 1.84 8.47 -31.16
CA SER A 128 1.09 9.65 -31.56
C SER A 128 -0.32 9.29 -32.04
N VAL A 129 -1.31 10.04 -31.55
CA VAL A 129 -2.48 10.40 -32.35
C VAL A 129 -2.53 11.91 -32.49
#